data_AF-A0A2J6QI39-F1
#
_entry.id   AF-A0A2J6QI39-F1
#
_cell.length_a   1.000
_cell.length_b   1.000
_cell.length_c   1.000
_cell.angle_alpha   90.00
_cell.angle_beta   90.00
_cell.angle_gamma   90.00
#
_symmetry.space_group_name_H-M   'P 1'
#
loop_
_entity.id
_entity.type
_entity.pdbx_description
1 polymer ?
#
loop_
_entity_poly.entity_id
_entity_poly.type
_entity_poly.pdbx_seq_one_letter_code
_entity_poly.pdbx_strand_id
1 'polypeptide(L)'
;MSWVANRQTTRVEDMGYCLLGLFGVNMPMIYGEGRKAFLRLQHEIIKASTDQSLFAWTLGQNTGLKPEYYGAAFAWSPANFVRCGRVVQTTDGGHSEFALTSVYNNKPQYILANMGPPQ
;
A
#
# COMPACT_ATOMS: atom_id res chain seq x y z
N MET A 1 2.93 5.48 -1.72
CA MET A 1 3.43 5.81 -0.36
C MET A 1 4.90 5.41 -0.12
N SER A 2 5.81 5.56 -1.10
CA SER A 2 7.21 5.12 -0.95
C SER A 2 8.03 5.92 0.06
N TRP A 3 7.71 7.19 0.22
CA TRP A 3 8.38 8.13 1.12
C TRP A 3 8.26 7.74 2.61
N VAL A 4 7.27 6.90 3.00
CA VAL A 4 7.13 6.42 4.39
C VAL A 4 7.80 5.06 4.62
N ALA A 5 8.31 4.41 3.58
CA ALA A 5 8.73 3.01 3.65
C ALA A 5 9.86 2.71 4.64
N ASN A 6 10.74 3.70 4.87
CA ASN A 6 11.88 3.57 5.79
C ASN A 6 11.63 4.22 7.16
N ARG A 7 10.41 4.72 7.41
CA ARG A 7 10.07 5.31 8.71
C ARG A 7 10.10 4.23 9.79
N GLN A 8 10.61 4.58 10.96
CA GLN A 8 10.56 3.75 12.17
C GLN A 8 9.80 4.49 13.26
N THR A 9 9.01 3.74 14.03
CA THR A 9 8.24 4.25 15.14
C THR A 9 8.51 3.40 16.38
N THR A 10 8.42 4.00 17.56
CA THR A 10 8.65 3.30 18.83
C THR A 10 7.62 2.21 19.06
N ARG A 11 6.34 2.51 18.79
CA ARG A 11 5.27 1.50 18.77
C ARG A 11 4.87 1.19 17.34
N VAL A 12 4.44 -0.03 17.10
CA VAL A 12 4.09 -0.50 15.75
C VAL A 12 2.85 0.23 15.23
N GLU A 13 1.88 0.49 16.10
CA GLU A 13 0.64 1.20 15.77
C GLU A 13 0.84 2.68 15.43
N ASP A 14 1.89 3.32 15.97
CA ASP A 14 2.21 4.73 15.68
C ASP A 14 2.50 4.95 14.20
N MET A 15 2.85 3.88 13.46
CA MET A 15 3.01 3.93 12.02
C MET A 15 1.72 4.31 11.29
N GLY A 16 0.56 3.93 11.82
CA GLY A 16 -0.73 4.38 11.31
C GLY A 16 -1.06 5.79 11.79
N TYR A 17 -0.91 6.03 13.10
CA TYR A 17 -1.38 7.29 13.72
C TYR A 17 -0.57 8.51 13.29
N CYS A 18 0.74 8.38 13.07
CA CYS A 18 1.57 9.50 12.63
C CYS A 18 1.25 10.00 11.21
N LEU A 19 0.44 9.25 10.44
CA LEU A 19 0.09 9.57 9.06
C LEU A 19 -1.31 10.17 8.91
N LEU A 20 -2.14 10.15 9.96
CA LEU A 20 -3.54 10.60 9.92
C LEU A 20 -3.65 12.04 9.39
N GLY A 21 -2.85 12.95 9.96
CA GLY A 21 -2.88 14.36 9.58
C GLY A 21 -2.40 14.62 8.15
N LEU A 22 -1.52 13.78 7.61
CA LEU A 22 -1.04 13.93 6.23
C LEU A 22 -2.10 13.49 5.22
N PHE A 23 -2.86 12.44 5.53
CA PHE A 23 -3.94 11.94 4.69
C PHE A 23 -5.29 12.63 4.96
N GLY A 24 -5.37 13.50 5.97
CA GLY A 24 -6.61 14.19 6.34
C GLY A 24 -7.71 13.24 6.82
N VAL A 25 -7.34 12.07 7.35
CA VAL A 25 -8.29 11.05 7.83
C VAL A 25 -8.36 11.04 9.35
N ASN A 26 -9.51 10.61 9.88
CA ASN A 26 -9.72 10.46 11.31
C ASN A 26 -10.17 9.03 11.63
N MET A 27 -9.52 8.40 12.61
CA MET A 27 -9.92 7.10 13.14
C MET A 27 -9.55 6.97 14.62
N PRO A 28 -10.31 6.21 15.44
CA PRO A 28 -9.99 6.01 16.85
C PRO A 28 -8.59 5.40 17.08
N MET A 29 -7.83 5.96 18.03
CA MET A 29 -6.54 5.42 18.48
C MET A 29 -6.77 4.28 19.47
N ILE A 30 -6.42 3.05 19.06
CA ILE A 30 -6.57 1.81 19.83
C ILE A 30 -5.16 1.25 20.10
N TYR A 31 -4.62 1.51 21.29
CA TYR A 31 -3.33 0.97 21.68
C TYR A 31 -3.38 -0.56 21.84
N GLY A 32 -2.32 -1.24 21.39
CA GLY A 32 -2.24 -2.71 21.39
C GLY A 32 -2.76 -3.39 20.13
N GLU A 33 -3.25 -2.65 19.12
CA GLU A 33 -3.68 -3.25 17.85
C GLU A 33 -2.50 -3.58 16.89
N GLY A 34 -1.32 -3.02 17.16
CA GLY A 34 -0.10 -3.23 16.38
C GLY A 34 -0.25 -2.84 14.92
N ARG A 35 0.09 -3.76 14.00
CA ARG A 35 0.07 -3.50 12.55
C ARG A 35 -1.33 -3.22 11.99
N LYS A 36 -2.39 -3.58 12.73
CA LYS A 36 -3.78 -3.30 12.34
C LYS A 36 -4.05 -1.79 12.21
N ALA A 37 -3.33 -0.95 12.95
CA ALA A 37 -3.45 0.50 12.82
C ALA A 37 -3.13 0.98 11.40
N PHE A 38 -2.10 0.43 10.76
CA PHE A 38 -1.73 0.78 9.39
C PHE A 38 -2.76 0.30 8.36
N LEU A 39 -3.44 -0.82 8.62
CA LEU A 39 -4.52 -1.32 7.77
C LEU A 39 -5.76 -0.46 7.87
N ARG A 40 -6.14 -0.07 9.08
CA ARG A 40 -7.25 0.85 9.30
C ARG A 40 -6.99 2.19 8.62
N LEU A 41 -5.75 2.70 8.68
CA LEU A 41 -5.36 3.89 7.93
C LEU A 41 -5.65 3.72 6.43
N GLN A 42 -5.20 2.61 5.82
CA GLN A 42 -5.45 2.36 4.39
C GLN A 42 -6.96 2.26 4.07
N HIS A 43 -7.76 1.66 4.96
CA HIS A 43 -9.22 1.64 4.84
C HIS A 43 -9.85 3.04 4.89
N GLU A 44 -9.38 3.93 5.75
CA GLU A 44 -9.92 5.29 5.79
C GLU A 44 -9.46 6.12 4.59
N ILE A 45 -8.23 5.91 4.10
CA ILE A 45 -7.73 6.57 2.89
C ILE A 45 -8.58 6.19 1.67
N ILE A 46 -8.92 4.90 1.48
CA ILE A 46 -9.72 4.48 0.32
C ILE A 46 -11.18 4.93 0.38
N LYS A 47 -11.71 5.14 1.59
CA LYS A 47 -13.04 5.75 1.76
C LYS A 47 -13.03 7.23 1.40
N ALA A 48 -11.92 7.92 1.68
CA ALA A 48 -11.75 9.35 1.46
C ALA A 48 -11.17 9.71 0.09
N SER A 49 -10.59 8.76 -0.64
CA SER A 49 -9.86 8.99 -1.89
C SER A 49 -10.02 7.83 -2.88
N THR A 50 -10.10 8.17 -4.17
CA THR A 50 -10.09 7.22 -5.28
C THR A 50 -8.67 6.90 -5.80
N ASP A 51 -7.63 7.38 -5.11
CA ASP A 51 -6.23 7.16 -5.51
C ASP A 51 -5.83 5.68 -5.40
N GLN A 52 -5.65 5.05 -6.57
CA GLN A 52 -5.23 3.65 -6.68
C GLN A 52 -3.75 3.42 -6.30
N SER A 53 -2.95 4.48 -6.09
CA SER A 53 -1.54 4.33 -5.65
C SER A 53 -1.39 3.61 -4.30
N LEU A 54 -2.48 3.52 -3.54
CA LEU A 54 -2.60 2.72 -2.32
C LEU A 54 -2.33 1.23 -2.56
N PHE A 55 -2.71 0.71 -3.72
CA PHE A 55 -2.53 -0.69 -4.10
C PHE A 55 -1.19 -0.97 -4.78
N ALA A 56 -0.40 0.08 -5.03
CA ALA A 56 0.83 -0.04 -5.79
C ALA A 56 2.01 -0.63 -4.99
N TRP A 57 1.76 -1.33 -3.87
CA TRP A 57 2.80 -1.90 -3.00
C TRP A 57 3.33 -3.23 -3.55
N THR A 58 4.50 -3.64 -3.07
CA THR A 58 5.16 -4.88 -3.52
C THR A 58 5.44 -5.84 -2.37
N LEU A 59 5.34 -7.13 -2.64
CA LEU A 59 5.90 -8.17 -1.79
C LEU A 59 7.42 -8.11 -1.92
N GLY A 60 8.08 -7.39 -1.01
CA GLY A 60 9.53 -7.47 -0.88
C GLY A 60 9.95 -8.92 -0.63
N GLN A 61 11.09 -9.34 -1.17
CA GLN A 61 11.58 -10.73 -1.06
C GLN A 61 12.01 -11.14 0.37
N ASN A 62 11.73 -10.30 1.37
CA ASN A 62 12.16 -10.45 2.76
C ASN A 62 11.12 -9.89 3.76
N THR A 63 9.84 -9.84 3.39
CA THR A 63 8.80 -9.19 4.22
C THR A 63 8.40 -9.98 5.47
N GLY A 64 8.90 -11.20 5.65
CA GLY A 64 8.47 -12.10 6.72
C GLY A 64 6.96 -12.39 6.69
N LEU A 65 6.29 -12.06 5.57
CA LEU A 65 4.87 -12.32 5.40
C LEU A 65 4.68 -13.81 5.28
N LYS A 66 3.88 -14.34 6.19
CA LYS A 66 3.44 -15.72 6.11
C LYS A 66 2.57 -15.92 4.87
N PRO A 67 2.52 -17.14 4.31
CA PRO A 67 1.77 -17.42 3.10
C PRO A 67 0.29 -17.03 3.16
N GLU A 68 -0.32 -17.01 4.36
CA GLU A 68 -1.70 -16.54 4.55
C GLU A 68 -1.96 -15.07 4.18
N TYR A 69 -0.91 -14.27 3.97
CA TYR A 69 -1.03 -12.87 3.55
C TYR A 69 -0.81 -12.66 2.05
N TYR A 70 -0.49 -13.72 1.29
CA TYR A 70 -0.46 -13.66 -0.17
C TYR A 70 -1.90 -13.48 -0.68
N GLY A 71 -2.17 -12.39 -1.40
CA GLY A 71 -3.52 -12.04 -1.86
C GLY A 71 -4.25 -10.97 -1.05
N ALA A 72 -3.61 -10.39 -0.02
CA ALA A 72 -4.14 -9.19 0.60
C ALA A 72 -4.23 -8.04 -0.42
N ALA A 73 -5.29 -7.23 -0.33
CA ALA A 73 -5.43 -6.01 -1.14
C ALA A 73 -4.54 -4.88 -0.58
N PHE A 74 -4.42 -4.79 0.75
CA PHE A 74 -3.68 -3.74 1.44
C PHE A 74 -2.30 -4.19 1.89
N ALA A 75 -1.38 -3.24 1.97
CA ALA A 75 -0.02 -3.48 2.44
C ALA A 75 0.00 -3.75 3.94
N TRP A 76 0.84 -4.69 4.38
CA TRP A 76 1.00 -5.00 5.80
C TRP A 76 1.95 -4.05 6.54
N SER A 77 2.78 -3.35 5.78
CA SER A 77 3.77 -2.40 6.30
C SER A 77 4.06 -1.33 5.26
N PRO A 78 4.38 -0.09 5.67
CA PRO A 78 4.93 0.92 4.77
C PRO A 78 6.16 0.45 4.00
N ALA A 79 6.95 -0.47 4.57
CA ALA A 79 8.12 -1.04 3.91
C ALA A 79 7.78 -1.71 2.56
N ASN A 80 6.54 -2.18 2.38
CA ASN A 80 6.07 -2.74 1.11
C ASN A 80 6.02 -1.68 -0.03
N PHE A 81 6.06 -0.39 0.32
CA PHE A 81 6.10 0.70 -0.64
C PHE A 81 7.51 1.16 -1.01
N VAL A 82 8.58 0.56 -0.47
CA VAL A 82 9.97 1.05 -0.67
C VAL A 82 10.36 1.16 -2.14
N ARG A 83 9.77 0.33 -3.00
CA ARG A 83 10.03 0.32 -4.45
C ARG A 83 9.04 1.16 -5.27
N CYS A 84 8.09 1.82 -4.62
CA CYS A 84 6.97 2.52 -5.25
C CYS A 84 7.24 4.03 -5.38
N GLY A 85 8.50 4.40 -5.62
CA GLY A 85 8.98 5.78 -5.79
C GLY A 85 8.43 6.47 -7.03
N ARG A 86 8.01 5.67 -8.01
CA ARG A 86 7.50 6.12 -9.31
C ARG A 86 6.34 5.23 -9.73
N VAL A 87 5.12 5.69 -9.46
CA VAL A 87 3.88 5.09 -9.97
C VAL A 87 3.45 5.90 -11.19
N VAL A 88 3.28 5.23 -12.33
CA VAL A 88 2.84 5.88 -13.57
C VAL A 88 1.43 5.39 -13.88
N GLN A 89 0.50 6.33 -14.03
CA GLN A 89 -0.84 6.06 -14.54
C GLN A 89 -0.72 5.85 -16.05
N THR A 90 -1.07 4.68 -16.57
CA THR A 90 -1.05 4.42 -18.01
C THR A 90 -2.36 4.93 -18.61
N THR A 91 -2.32 6.04 -19.34
CA THR A 91 -3.46 6.55 -20.12
C THR A 91 -3.60 5.86 -21.49
N ASP A 92 -3.05 4.66 -21.65
CA ASP A 92 -3.02 3.97 -22.94
C ASP A 92 -4.31 3.18 -23.14
N GLY A 93 -5.12 3.60 -24.11
CA GLY A 93 -6.48 3.11 -24.39
C GLY A 93 -6.58 1.69 -24.93
N GLY A 94 -5.71 0.77 -24.50
CA GLY A 94 -5.62 -0.60 -25.01
C GLY A 94 -5.32 -1.70 -23.99
N HIS A 95 -5.07 -1.38 -22.72
CA HIS A 95 -4.78 -2.38 -21.69
C HIS A 95 -5.64 -2.17 -20.44
N SER A 96 -6.17 -3.29 -19.94
CA SER A 96 -7.01 -3.46 -18.74
C SER A 96 -6.91 -2.31 -17.73
N GLU A 97 -8.07 -1.70 -17.45
CA GLU A 97 -8.35 -0.65 -16.46
C GLU A 97 -7.76 -0.90 -15.06
N PHE A 98 -7.27 -2.12 -14.79
CA PHE A 98 -6.77 -2.57 -13.50
C PHE A 98 -5.25 -2.77 -13.41
N ALA A 99 -4.47 -2.42 -14.45
CA ALA A 99 -3.02 -2.61 -14.45
C ALA A 99 -2.28 -1.39 -13.89
N LEU A 100 -1.96 -1.40 -12.59
CA LEU A 100 -0.95 -0.48 -12.03
C LEU A 100 0.44 -1.02 -12.35
N THR A 101 1.31 -0.20 -12.94
CA THR A 101 2.70 -0.61 -13.24
C THR A 101 3.66 0.30 -12.49
N SER A 102 4.46 -0.28 -11.57
CA SER A 102 5.56 0.44 -10.95
C SER A 102 6.79 0.28 -11.81
N VAL A 103 7.46 1.38 -12.15
CA VAL A 103 8.67 1.34 -12.98
C VAL A 103 9.89 1.30 -12.06
N TYR A 104 10.60 0.16 -12.06
CA TYR A 104 11.88 0.00 -11.37
C TYR A 104 13.01 -0.20 -12.40
N ASN A 105 14.08 0.58 -12.32
CA ASN A 105 15.22 0.53 -13.25
C ASN A 105 14.81 0.50 -14.73
N ASN A 106 13.88 1.36 -15.12
CA ASN A 106 13.36 1.47 -16.50
C ASN A 106 12.72 0.18 -17.04
N LYS A 107 12.36 -0.77 -16.17
CA LYS A 107 11.58 -1.96 -16.51
C LYS A 107 10.19 -1.86 -15.87
N PRO A 108 9.11 -2.04 -16.62
CA PRO A 108 7.77 -2.14 -16.06
C PRO A 108 7.69 -3.41 -15.20
N GLN A 109 7.50 -3.24 -13.89
CA GLN A 109 7.03 -4.34 -13.04
C GLN A 109 5.52 -4.21 -12.95
N TYR A 110 4.82 -5.14 -13.58
CA TYR A 110 3.38 -5.27 -13.42
C TYR A 110 3.10 -5.46 -11.92
N ILE A 111 2.50 -4.45 -11.30
CA ILE A 111 1.82 -4.67 -10.04
C ILE A 111 0.53 -5.32 -10.50
N LEU A 112 0.49 -6.65 -10.45
CA LEU A 112 -0.80 -7.33 -10.49
C LEU A 112 -1.54 -6.78 -9.28
N ALA A 113 -2.45 -5.82 -9.51
CA ALA A 113 -3.48 -5.54 -8.53
C ALA A 113 -4.06 -6.91 -8.22
N ASN A 114 -3.96 -7.36 -6.96
CA ASN A 114 -4.40 -8.69 -6.52
C ASN A 114 -5.93 -8.87 -6.64
N MET A 115 -6.59 -8.11 -7.50
CA MET A 115 -7.93 -8.42 -7.97
C MET A 115 -7.77 -9.57 -8.95
N GLY A 116 -8.08 -10.78 -8.47
CA GLY A 116 -8.18 -11.96 -9.33
C GLY A 116 -9.02 -11.64 -10.58
N PRO A 117 -8.80 -12.38 -11.68
CA PRO A 117 -9.62 -12.19 -12.88
C PRO A 117 -11.10 -12.36 -12.50
N PRO A 118 -12.01 -11.53 -13.06
CA PRO A 118 -13.43 -11.73 -12.85
C PRO A 118 -13.84 -13.06 -13.47
N GLN A 119 -14.18 -14.04 -12.61
CA GLN A 119 -15.00 -15.22 -12.91
C GLN A 119 -15.74 -15.60 -11.62
#